data_AF-A0A0J7ICT5-F1
#
_entry.id   AF-A0A0J7ICT5-F1
#
_cell.length_a   1.000
_cell.length_b   1.000
_cell.length_c   1.000
_cell.angle_alpha   90.00
_cell.angle_beta   90.00
_cell.angle_gamma   90.00
#
_symmetry.space_group_name_H-M   'P 1'
#
loop_
_entity.id
_entity.type
_entity.pdbx_description
1 polymer ?
#
loop_
_entity_poly.entity_id
_entity_poly.type
_entity_poly.pdbx_seq_one_letter_code
_entity_poly.pdbx_strand_id
1 'polypeptide(L)'
;MYLKTKNIYLLDSFIGGYLSCQQIHDKNFDDINFQSDFHEWLRVKFNFERGSTWADYIFKISQNEGLNSVDIFFREYYLFKEENL
;
A
#
# COMPACT_ATOMS: atom_id res chain seq x y z
N MET A 1 -5.37 22.05 2.47
CA MET A 1 -4.85 20.82 1.85
C MET A 1 -3.37 20.71 2.19
N TYR A 2 -3.00 19.84 3.13
CA TYR A 2 -1.64 19.74 3.68
C TYR A 2 -0.70 19.02 2.69
N LEU A 3 -0.25 19.73 1.66
CA LEU A 3 0.61 19.23 0.57
C LEU A 3 2.03 18.81 1.00
N LYS A 4 2.40 18.97 2.28
CA LYS A 4 3.75 18.64 2.80
C LYS A 4 3.78 17.53 3.84
N THR A 5 2.62 16.98 4.23
CA THR A 5 2.58 15.96 5.28
C THR A 5 2.65 14.58 4.67
N LYS A 6 3.74 13.86 4.93
CA LYS A 6 3.84 12.44 4.59
C LYS A 6 2.88 11.64 5.49
N ASN A 7 1.76 11.18 4.94
CA ASN A 7 0.74 10.42 5.66
C ASN A 7 0.29 9.22 4.81
N ILE A 8 0.40 8.01 5.37
CA ILE A 8 0.09 6.78 4.65
C ILE A 8 -1.39 6.63 4.28
N TYR A 9 -2.30 7.12 5.12
CA TYR A 9 -3.74 7.05 4.87
C TYR A 9 -4.18 8.01 3.75
N LEU A 10 -3.50 9.15 3.61
CA LEU A 10 -3.71 10.02 2.45
C LEU A 10 -3.23 9.36 1.16
N LEU A 11 -2.09 8.66 1.21
CA LEU A 11 -1.59 7.90 0.07
C LEU A 11 -2.52 6.74 -0.30
N ASP A 12 -3.01 6.00 0.70
CA ASP A 12 -3.97 4.91 0.51
C ASP A 12 -5.27 5.40 -0.13
N SER A 13 -5.83 6.49 0.40
CA SER A 13 -7.02 7.12 -0.18
C SER A 13 -6.79 7.58 -1.62
N PHE A 14 -5.61 8.15 -1.92
CA PHE A 14 -5.25 8.58 -3.27
C PHE A 14 -5.16 7.40 -4.25
N ILE A 15 -4.45 6.33 -3.89
CA ILE A 15 -4.30 5.13 -4.71
C ILE A 15 -5.67 4.47 -4.92
N GLY A 16 -6.45 4.31 -3.85
CA GLY A 16 -7.79 3.73 -3.95
C GLY A 16 -8.72 4.53 -4.86
N GLY A 17 -8.70 5.86 -4.76
CA GLY A 17 -9.44 6.74 -5.66
C GLY A 17 -9.00 6.63 -7.11
N TYR A 18 -7.68 6.63 -7.35
CA TYR A 18 -7.10 6.48 -8.69
C TYR A 18 -7.52 5.16 -9.35
N LEU A 19 -7.38 4.04 -8.64
CA LEU A 19 -7.76 2.71 -9.15
C LEU A 19 -9.26 2.61 -9.41
N SER A 20 -10.08 3.18 -8.53
CA SER A 20 -11.53 3.24 -8.73
C SER A 20 -11.91 4.02 -10.00
N CYS A 21 -11.25 5.15 -10.27
CA CYS A 21 -11.44 5.89 -11.51
C CYS A 21 -10.99 5.09 -12.74
N GLN A 22 -9.87 4.37 -12.65
CA GLN A 22 -9.37 3.55 -13.76
C GLN A 22 -10.33 2.41 -14.08
N GLN A 23 -10.87 1.71 -13.07
CA GLN A 23 -11.86 0.65 -13.26
C GLN A 23 -13.14 1.13 -13.98
N ILE A 24 -13.54 2.39 -13.76
CA ILE A 24 -14.69 2.99 -14.45
C ILE A 24 -14.38 3.23 -15.92
N HIS A 25 -13.15 3.65 -16.24
CA HIS A 25 -12.73 4.00 -17.60
C HIS A 25 -12.31 2.77 -18.44
N ASP A 26 -11.69 1.76 -17.82
CA ASP A 26 -11.24 0.54 -18.49
C ASP A 26 -11.56 -0.68 -17.62
N LYS A 27 -12.51 -1.49 -18.09
CA LYS A 27 -12.95 -2.72 -17.40
C LYS A 27 -11.92 -3.84 -17.47
N ASN A 28 -10.92 -3.75 -18.34
CA ASN A 28 -9.84 -4.73 -18.48
C ASN A 28 -8.54 -4.26 -17.81
N PHE A 29 -8.61 -3.28 -16.91
CA PHE A 29 -7.45 -2.79 -16.19
C PHE A 29 -6.95 -3.85 -15.20
N ASP A 30 -5.87 -4.57 -15.55
CA ASP A 30 -5.32 -5.70 -14.77
C ASP A 30 -4.54 -5.27 -13.50
N ASP A 31 -4.24 -3.98 -13.32
CA ASP A 31 -3.47 -3.48 -12.16
C ASP A 31 -4.28 -3.46 -10.85
N ILE A 32 -5.55 -3.91 -10.89
CA ILE A 32 -6.43 -4.05 -9.73
C ILE A 32 -5.84 -5.03 -8.70
N ASN A 33 -5.03 -5.99 -9.15
CA ASN A 33 -4.40 -6.98 -8.29
C ASN A 33 -3.31 -6.39 -7.40
N PHE A 34 -2.79 -5.19 -7.68
CA PHE A 34 -1.77 -4.57 -6.83
C PHE A 34 -2.20 -4.51 -5.36
N GLN A 35 -3.42 -4.00 -5.08
CA GLN A 35 -3.84 -3.80 -3.69
C GLN A 35 -3.98 -5.12 -2.94
N SER A 36 -4.52 -6.16 -3.57
CA SER A 36 -4.68 -7.48 -2.97
C SER A 36 -3.33 -8.17 -2.79
N ASP A 37 -2.49 -8.14 -3.81
CA ASP A 37 -1.23 -8.87 -3.83
C ASP A 37 -0.22 -8.23 -2.89
N PHE A 38 -0.14 -6.90 -2.88
CA PHE A 38 0.71 -6.16 -1.95
C PHE A 38 0.23 -6.30 -0.50
N HIS A 39 -1.09 -6.27 -0.27
CA HIS A 39 -1.66 -6.53 1.05
C HIS A 39 -1.31 -7.92 1.57
N GLU A 40 -1.50 -8.94 0.74
CA GLU A 40 -1.24 -10.33 1.11
C GLU A 40 0.27 -10.57 1.30
N TRP A 41 1.10 -10.00 0.44
CA TRP A 41 2.56 -10.06 0.57
C TRP A 41 3.04 -9.45 1.89
N LEU A 42 2.55 -8.25 2.26
CA LEU A 42 2.86 -7.63 3.55
C LEU A 42 2.40 -8.50 4.72
N ARG A 43 1.18 -9.06 4.62
CA ARG A 43 0.62 -9.94 5.64
C ARG A 43 1.52 -11.15 5.90
N VAL A 44 1.96 -11.81 4.83
CA VAL A 44 2.81 -13.00 4.93
C VAL A 44 4.20 -12.63 5.44
N LYS A 45 4.83 -11.60 4.85
CA LYS A 45 6.21 -11.17 5.19
C LYS A 45 6.37 -10.79 6.66
N PHE A 46 5.39 -10.07 7.21
CA PHE A 46 5.44 -9.57 8.59
C PHE A 46 4.54 -10.35 9.57
N ASN A 47 3.96 -11.46 9.12
CA ASN A 47 3.07 -12.33 9.90
C ASN A 47 1.92 -11.57 10.59
N PHE A 48 1.22 -10.71 9.84
CA PHE A 48 0.06 -9.97 10.36
C PHE A 48 -1.22 -10.81 10.36
N GLU A 49 -2.09 -10.57 11.33
CA GLU A 49 -3.45 -11.10 11.36
C GLU A 49 -4.30 -10.50 10.22
N ARG A 50 -5.23 -11.31 9.69
CA ARG A 50 -6.18 -10.85 8.66
C ARG A 50 -7.17 -9.84 9.25
N GLY A 51 -7.55 -8.85 8.45
CA GLY A 51 -8.64 -7.92 8.78
C GLY A 51 -8.25 -6.44 8.86
N SER A 52 -6.99 -6.08 8.63
CA SER A 52 -6.57 -4.68 8.47
C SER A 52 -6.21 -4.37 7.01
N THR A 53 -6.12 -3.09 6.66
CA THR A 53 -5.68 -2.64 5.33
C THR A 53 -4.16 -2.73 5.18
N TRP A 54 -3.63 -2.64 3.96
CA TRP A 54 -2.18 -2.60 3.74
C TRP A 54 -1.57 -1.34 4.38
N ALA A 55 -2.31 -0.23 4.40
CA ALA A 55 -1.91 1.02 5.04
C ALA A 55 -1.74 0.84 6.56
N ASP A 56 -2.61 0.07 7.20
CA ASP A 56 -2.48 -0.25 8.64
C ASP A 56 -1.23 -1.09 8.93
N TYR A 57 -0.90 -2.04 8.05
CA TYR A 57 0.34 -2.82 8.18
C TYR A 57 1.57 -1.93 8.05
N ILE A 58 1.61 -1.07 7.03
CA ILE A 58 2.70 -0.10 6.85
C ILE A 58 2.81 0.84 8.04
N PHE A 59 1.68 1.31 8.58
CA PHE A 59 1.67 2.14 9.77
C PHE A 59 2.29 1.39 10.97
N LYS A 60 1.88 0.14 11.23
CA LYS A 60 2.47 -0.71 12.29
C LYS A 60 3.97 -0.90 12.12
N ILE A 61 4.44 -1.21 10.92
CA ILE A 61 5.87 -1.34 10.61
C ILE A 61 6.60 -0.02 10.92
N SER A 62 6.03 1.11 10.48
CA SER A 62 6.62 2.42 10.71
C SER A 62 6.78 2.78 12.18
N GLN A 63 5.81 2.41 13.03
CA GLN A 63 5.89 2.61 14.48
C GLN A 63 6.98 1.74 15.11
N ASN A 64 7.09 0.48 14.67
CA ASN A 64 8.10 -0.45 15.17
C ASN A 64 9.53 0.00 14.80
N GLU A 65 9.71 0.57 13.60
CA GLU A 65 11.02 0.98 13.10
C GLU A 65 11.39 2.44 13.40
N GLY A 66 10.43 3.25 13.86
CA GLY A 66 10.64 4.67 14.11
C GLY A 66 10.88 5.50 12.83
N LEU A 67 10.36 5.02 11.69
CA LEU A 67 10.51 5.65 10.38
C LEU A 67 9.19 6.22 9.88
N ASN A 68 9.24 7.07 8.84
CA ASN A 68 8.02 7.60 8.25
C ASN A 68 7.29 6.51 7.44
N SER A 69 5.97 6.38 7.65
CA SER A 69 5.14 5.36 7.02
C SER A 69 5.11 5.43 5.48
N VAL A 70 5.23 6.62 4.88
CA VAL A 70 5.29 6.75 3.42
C VAL A 70 6.63 6.25 2.88
N ASP A 71 7.73 6.48 3.62
CA ASP A 71 9.05 5.97 3.23
C ASP A 71 9.10 4.44 3.35
N ILE A 72 8.47 3.87 4.39
CA ILE A 72 8.27 2.42 4.52
C ILE A 72 7.46 1.86 3.34
N PHE A 73 6.38 2.53 2.95
CA PHE A 73 5.59 2.10 1.78
C PHE A 73 6.46 1.95 0.53
N PHE A 74 7.25 2.97 0.17
CA PHE A 74 8.07 2.89 -1.04
C PHE A 74 9.16 1.84 -0.94
N ARG A 75 9.78 1.67 0.25
CA ARG A 75 10.76 0.61 0.49
C ARG A 75 10.16 -0.78 0.28
N GLU A 76 9.06 -1.06 0.95
CA GLU A 76 8.40 -2.37 0.90
C GLU A 76 7.77 -2.64 -0.48
N TYR A 77 7.22 -1.62 -1.12
CA TYR A 77 6.69 -1.74 -2.48
C TYR A 77 7.78 -2.08 -3.50
N TYR A 78 8.96 -1.46 -3.38
CA TYR A 78 10.09 -1.78 -4.25
C TYR A 78 10.53 -3.24 -4.10
N LEU A 79 10.64 -3.74 -2.86
CA LEU A 79 10.95 -5.14 -2.59
C LEU A 79 9.86 -6.09 -3.13
N PHE A 80 8.59 -5.76 -2.93
CA PHE A 80 7.48 -6.52 -3.49
C PHE A 80 7.59 -6.63 -5.02
N LYS A 81 7.98 -5.55 -5.71
CA LYS A 81 8.17 -5.58 -7.17
C LYS A 81 9.37 -6.44 -7.57
N GLU A 82 10.50 -6.35 -6.86
CA GLU A 82 11.67 -7.18 -7.16
C GLU A 82 11.42 -8.69 -6.96
N GLU A 83 10.62 -9.07 -5.97
CA GLU A 83 10.30 -10.47 -5.67
C GLU A 83 9.24 -11.08 -6.61
N ASN A 84 8.47 -10.24 -7.31
CA ASN A 84 7.36 -10.65 -8.18
C ASN A 84 7.57 -10.23 -9.65
N LEU A 85 8.82 -9.94 -10.03
CA LEU A 85 9.29 -9.73 -11.41
C LEU A 85 10.00 -10.98 -11.93
#